data_AF-A0A750HSP2-F1
#
_entry.id   AF-A0A750HSP2-F1
#
_cell.length_a   1.000
_cell.length_b   1.000
_cell.length_c   1.000
_cell.angle_alpha   90.00
_cell.angle_beta   90.00
_cell.angle_gamma   90.00
#
_symmetry.space_group_name_H-M   'P 1'
#
loop_
_entity.id
_entity.type
_entity.pdbx_description
1 polymer ?
#
loop_
_entity_poly.entity_id
_entity_poly.type
_entity_poly.pdbx_seq_one_letter_code
_entity_poly.pdbx_strand_id
1 'polypeptide(L)' 'MEYTISVKIENIDGEKIYVARVDELPDVEEYADTRDMALTLALDTIRTTQKFFNEKGMSFPHQRRTHAKNL' A
#
# COMPACT_ATOMS: atom_id res chain seq x y z
N MET A 1 -6.77 -11.57 -4.15
CA MET A 1 -7.15 -10.56 -3.15
C MET A 1 -6.94 -9.20 -3.79
N GLU A 2 -7.78 -8.22 -3.46
CA GLU A 2 -7.69 -6.86 -4.00
C GLU A 2 -7.21 -5.94 -2.86
N TYR A 3 -6.42 -4.95 -3.22
CA TYR A 3 -5.84 -3.95 -2.32
C TYR A 3 -6.03 -2.57 -2.94
N THR A 4 -6.26 -1.58 -2.10
CA THR A 4 -6.31 -0.18 -2.53
C THR A 4 -4.97 0.48 -2.26
N ILE A 5 -4.31 0.95 -3.33
CA ILE A 5 -3.06 1.70 -3.24
C ILE A 5 -3.33 3.13 -3.70
N SER A 6 -3.07 4.08 -2.82
CA SER A 6 -3.08 5.50 -3.17
C SER A 6 -1.65 5.98 -3.37
N VAL A 7 -1.42 6.81 -4.39
CA VAL A 7 -0.13 7.48 -4.60
C VAL A 7 -0.38 8.98 -4.63
N LYS A 8 0.28 9.73 -3.75
CA LYS A 8 0.16 11.18 -3.63
C LYS A 8 1.53 11.83 -3.74
N ILE A 9 1.58 13.07 -4.22
CA ILE A 9 2.78 13.89 -4.14
C ILE A 9 2.74 14.63 -2.81
N GLU A 10 3.81 14.53 -2.03
CA GLU A 10 3.99 15.24 -0.76
C GLU A 10 5.24 16.13 -0.83
N ASN A 11 5.23 17.21 -0.06
CA ASN A 11 6.41 18.05 0.12
C ASN A 11 7.08 17.65 1.44
N ILE A 12 8.25 17.04 1.34
CA ILE A 12 9.04 16.55 2.47
C ILE A 12 10.38 17.25 2.39
N ASP A 13 10.70 18.05 3.39
CA ASP A 13 11.94 18.84 3.48
C ASP A 13 12.25 19.70 2.22
N GLY A 14 11.21 20.18 1.54
CA GLY A 14 11.32 21.01 0.34
C GLY A 14 11.30 20.24 -0.98
N GLU A 15 11.29 18.90 -0.93
CA GLU A 15 11.29 18.03 -2.11
C GLU A 15 9.90 17.46 -2.38
N LYS A 16 9.54 17.36 -3.67
CA LYS A 16 8.29 16.71 -4.11
C LYS A 16 8.52 15.22 -4.27
N ILE A 17 7.99 14.43 -3.35
CA ILE A 17 8.15 12.97 -3.32
C ILE A 17 6.80 12.30 -3.59
N TYR A 18 6.79 11.19 -4.34
CA TYR A 18 5.62 10.34 -4.47
C TYR A 18 5.56 9.36 -3.30
N VAL A 19 4.46 9.38 -2.56
CA VAL A 19 4.21 8.53 -1.40
C VAL A 19 3.06 7.57 -1.72
N ALA A 20 3.36 6.28 -1.77
CA ALA A 20 2.37 5.22 -1.93
C ALA A 20 1.95 4.66 -0.56
N ARG A 21 0.65 4.46 -0.37
CA ARG A 21 0.05 3.89 0.85
C ARG A 21 -0.95 2.80 0.50
N VAL A 22 -1.06 1.79 1.36
CA VAL A 22 -1.95 0.64 1.18
C VAL A 22 -3.05 0.68 2.25
N ASP A 23 -4.30 0.82 1.86
CA ASP A 23 -5.41 1.03 2.82
C ASP A 23 -5.57 -0.15 3.80
N GLU A 24 -5.36 -1.38 3.32
CA GLU A 24 -5.42 -2.59 4.15
C GLU A 24 -4.16 -2.85 5.01
N LEU A 25 -3.07 -2.12 4.73
CA LEU A 25 -1.79 -2.21 5.45
C LEU A 25 -1.34 -0.78 5.82
N PRO A 26 -1.98 -0.14 6.82
CA PRO A 26 -1.79 1.28 7.12
C PRO A 26 -0.36 1.65 7.56
N ASP A 27 0.44 0.65 7.96
CA ASP A 27 1.85 0.84 8.31
C ASP A 27 2.78 0.86 7.08
N VAL A 28 2.26 0.58 5.88
CA VAL A 28 3.04 0.59 4.62
C VAL A 28 2.96 1.98 3.99
N GLU A 29 4.13 2.63 3.92
CA GLU A 29 4.37 3.83 3.16
C GLU A 29 5.65 3.67 2.33
N GLU A 30 5.56 3.88 1.02
CA GLU A 30 6.70 3.77 0.11
C GLU A 30 6.95 5.10 -0.60
N TYR A 31 8.21 5.51 -0.64
CA TYR A 31 8.63 6.82 -1.09
C TYR A 31 9.50 6.69 -2.34
N ALA A 32 9.19 7.46 -3.39
CA ALA A 32 10.02 7.46 -4.60
C ALA A 32 9.92 8.78 -5.38
N ASP A 33 10.88 8.97 -6.30
CA ASP A 33 10.95 10.14 -7.18
C ASP A 33 9.88 10.12 -8.29
N THR A 34 9.28 8.96 -8.53
CA THR A 34 8.24 8.78 -9.55
C THR A 34 7.04 7.99 -9.03
N ARG A 35 5.87 8.29 -9.59
CA ARG A 35 4.62 7.58 -9.30
C ARG A 35 4.75 6.07 -9.49
N ASP A 36 5.34 5.65 -10.61
CA ASP A 36 5.43 4.24 -10.98
C ASP A 36 6.39 3.47 -10.06
N MET A 37 7.48 4.11 -9.61
CA MET A 37 8.37 3.51 -8.61
C MET A 37 7.70 3.36 -7.26
N ALA A 38 7.01 4.40 -6.75
CA ALA A 38 6.30 4.32 -5.48
C ALA A 38 5.23 3.20 -5.50
N LEU A 39 4.50 3.08 -6.61
CA LEU A 39 3.53 1.99 -6.81
C LEU A 39 4.22 0.61 -6.86
N THR A 40 5.34 0.49 -7.57
CA THR A 40 6.08 -0.77 -7.70
C THR A 40 6.58 -1.25 -6.34
N LEU A 41 7.16 -0.34 -5.54
CA LEU A 41 7.61 -0.63 -4.18
C LEU A 41 6.45 -1.10 -3.30
N ALA A 42 5.29 -0.43 -3.34
CA ALA A 42 4.12 -0.83 -2.56
C ALA A 42 3.64 -2.25 -2.93
N LEU A 43 3.62 -2.58 -4.23
CA LEU A 43 3.25 -3.92 -4.70
C LEU A 43 4.24 -5.00 -4.24
N ASP A 44 5.53 -4.71 -4.28
CA ASP A 44 6.56 -5.65 -3.84
C ASP A 44 6.55 -5.85 -2.31
N THR A 45 6.29 -4.80 -1.55
CA THR A 45 6.07 -4.88 -0.09
C THR A 45 4.85 -5.74 0.23
N ILE A 46 3.72 -5.56 -0.47
CA ILE A 46 2.53 -6.44 -0.32
C ILE A 46 2.91 -7.90 -0.58
N ARG A 47 3.57 -8.20 -1.71
CA ARG A 47 3.94 -9.58 -2.09
C ARG A 47 4.88 -10.23 -1.09
N THR A 48 5.89 -9.49 -0.64
CA THR A 48 6.89 -9.97 0.32
C THR A 48 6.24 -10.27 1.66
N THR A 49 5.36 -9.37 2.12
CA THR A 49 4.66 -9.55 3.40
C THR A 49 3.64 -10.69 3.32
N GLN A 50 2.92 -10.84 2.21
CA GLN A 50 2.04 -12.00 1.96
C GLN A 50 2.80 -13.32 2.04
N LYS A 51 3.97 -13.40 1.40
CA LYS A 51 4.83 -14.58 1.45
C LYS A 51 5.23 -14.90 2.89
N PHE A 52 5.67 -13.90 3.66
CA PHE A 52 6.03 -14.08 5.08
C PHE A 52 4.86 -14.60 5.92
N PHE A 53 3.67 -14.03 5.80
CA PHE A 53 2.49 -14.48 6.55
C PHE A 53 2.11 -15.91 6.19
N ASN A 54 2.13 -16.26 4.90
CA ASN A 54 1.85 -17.62 4.44
C ASN A 54 2.86 -18.62 5.01
N GLU A 55 4.15 -18.29 4.99
CA GLU A 55 5.21 -19.13 5.58
C GLU A 55 5.06 -19.31 7.10
N LYS A 56 4.46 -18.33 7.79
CA LYS A 56 4.16 -18.39 9.23
C LYS A 56 2.80 -18.99 9.56
N GLY A 57 1.99 -19.38 8.56
CA GLY A 57 0.63 -19.85 8.76
C GLY A 57 -0.31 -18.79 9.34
N MET A 58 0.03 -17.50 9.16
CA MET A 58 -0.74 -16.36 9.64
C MET A 58 -1.72 -15.88 8.56
N SER A 59 -2.90 -15.42 8.98
CA SER A 59 -3.84 -14.77 8.06
C SER A 59 -3.36 -13.38 7.68
N PHE A 60 -3.24 -13.13 6.38
CA PHE A 60 -2.84 -11.82 5.86
C PHE A 60 -4.03 -10.85 5.80
N PRO A 61 -3.83 -9.54 6.06
CA PRO A 61 -4.90 -8.55 5.96
C PRO A 61 -5.55 -8.56 4.57
N HIS A 62 -6.86 -8.57 4.56
CA HIS A 62 -7.69 -8.52 3.36
C HIS A 62 -8.68 -7.38 3.47
N GLN A 63 -9.04 -6.81 2.32
CA GLN A 63 -10.06 -5.78 2.19
C GLN A 63 -11.26 -6.05 3.13
N ARG A 64 -11.53 -5.11 4.04
CA ARG A 64 -12.86 -5.02 4.65
C ARG A 64 -13.72 -4.34 3.60
N ARG A 65 -14.53 -5.09 2.86
CA ARG A 65 -15.57 -4.50 2.01
C ARG A 65 -16.46 -3.61 2.87
N THR A 66 -16.23 -2.31 2.87
CA THR A 66 -17.24 -1.35 3.29
C THR A 66 -18.23 -1.27 2.15
N HIS A 67 -19.34 -1.99 2.27
CA HIS A 67 -20.55 -1.63 1.53
C HIS A 67 -20.83 -0.16 1.84
N ALA A 68 -20.60 0.73 0.87
CA ALA A 68 -21.15 2.06 0.93
C ALA A 68 -22.68 1.89 1.02
N LYS A 69 -23.24 2.23 2.18
CA LYS A 69 -24.69 2.38 2.32
C LYS A 69 -25.12 3.57 1.45
N ASN A 70 -26.03 3.26 0.53
CA ASN A 70 -27.10 4.10 -0.01
C ASN A 70 -26.70 5.34 -0.85
N LEU A 71 -27.14 5.33 -2.11
CA LEU A 71 -27.81 6.47 -2.74
C LEU A 71 -29.31 6.39 -2.40
#